data_AF-A0A926TI09-F1
#
_entry.id   AF-A0A926TI09-F1
#
_cell.length_a   1.000
_cell.length_b   1.000
_cell.length_c   1.000
_cell.angle_alpha   90.00
_cell.angle_beta   90.00
_cell.angle_gamma   90.00
#
_symmetry.space_group_name_H-M   'P 1'
#
loop_
_entity.id
_entity.type
_entity.pdbx_description
1 polymer ?
#
loop_
_entity_poly.entity_id
_entity_poly.type
_entity_poly.pdbx_seq_one_letter_code
_entity_poly.pdbx_strand_id
1 'polypeptide(L)'
;MKVGLQPTLSDANIDVTQAASQRQLSIAITAIAEELSRSVSLNLCLILDHSGSMGGRPIDTVKRAAQQIVDQLSPLDRLSVVA
;
A
#
# COMPACT_ATOMS: atom_id res chain seq x y z
N MET A 1 -5.72 8.13 -8.88
CA MET A 1 -4.86 6.93 -9.04
C MET A 1 -5.22 6.28 -10.36
N LYS A 2 -4.32 6.38 -11.35
CA LYS A 2 -4.46 5.71 -12.64
C LYS A 2 -3.67 4.41 -12.62
N VAL A 3 -4.29 3.33 -13.08
CA VAL A 3 -3.67 2.00 -13.17
C VAL A 3 -3.61 1.62 -14.63
N GLY A 4 -2.43 1.27 -15.11
CA GLY A 4 -2.23 0.64 -16.40
C GLY A 4 -2.53 -0.85 -16.28
N LEU A 5 -3.36 -1.37 -17.18
CA LEU A 5 -3.64 -2.80 -17.29
C LEU A 5 -3.28 -3.25 -18.70
N GLN A 6 -2.40 -4.24 -18.79
CA GLN A 6 -2.05 -4.87 -20.06
C GLN A 6 -2.38 -6.36 -20.00
N PRO A 7 -3.57 -6.75 -20.47
CA PRO A 7 -3.95 -8.15 -20.59
C PRO A 7 -3.45 -8.74 -21.92
N THR A 8 -2.91 -9.95 -21.86
CA THR A 8 -2.54 -10.75 -23.03
C THR A 8 -3.08 -12.17 -22.87
N LEU A 9 -3.71 -12.71 -23.91
CA LEU A 9 -4.23 -14.07 -23.94
C LEU A 9 -3.45 -14.90 -24.96
N SER A 10 -3.15 -16.17 -24.66
CA SER A 10 -2.36 -17.03 -25.56
C SER A 10 -3.01 -17.26 -26.92
N ASP A 11 -4.35 -17.33 -26.97
CA ASP A 11 -5.10 -17.68 -28.18
C ASP A 11 -6.39 -16.86 -28.28
N ALA A 12 -6.62 -16.23 -29.44
CA ALA A 12 -7.85 -15.49 -29.72
C ALA A 12 -8.99 -16.39 -30.24
N ASN A 13 -8.66 -17.56 -30.81
CA ASN A 13 -9.62 -18.48 -31.42
C ASN A 13 -9.61 -19.82 -30.70
N ILE A 14 -10.81 -20.37 -30.48
CA ILE A 14 -11.02 -21.68 -29.86
C ILE A 14 -11.64 -22.59 -30.92
N ASP A 15 -11.04 -23.76 -31.12
CA ASP A 15 -11.62 -24.77 -32.01
C ASP A 15 -12.84 -25.41 -31.33
N VAL A 16 -14.01 -25.24 -31.94
CA VAL A 16 -15.29 -25.76 -31.42
C VAL A 16 -15.36 -27.29 -31.44
N THR A 17 -14.46 -27.95 -32.18
CA THR A 17 -14.42 -29.40 -32.33
C THR A 17 -13.53 -30.08 -31.27
N GLN A 18 -12.72 -29.31 -30.53
CA GLN A 18 -11.92 -29.83 -29.42
C GLN A 18 -12.71 -29.86 -28.11
N ALA A 19 -12.70 -31.03 -27.45
CA ALA A 19 -13.36 -31.23 -26.16
C ALA A 19 -12.71 -30.44 -25.00
N ALA A 20 -11.44 -30.04 -25.14
CA ALA A 20 -10.72 -29.23 -24.16
C ALA A 20 -9.69 -28.34 -24.85
N SER A 21 -9.54 -27.11 -24.34
CA SER A 21 -8.50 -26.17 -24.75
C SER A 21 -7.83 -25.55 -23.52
N GLN A 22 -6.51 -25.41 -23.56
CA GLN A 22 -5.75 -24.69 -22.54
C GLN A 22 -5.54 -23.25 -23.01
N ARG A 23 -5.79 -22.28 -22.12
CA ARG A 23 -5.51 -20.86 -22.39
C ARG A 23 -4.67 -20.26 -21.29
N GLN A 24 -3.74 -19.40 -21.66
CA GLN A 24 -2.92 -18.65 -20.72
C GLN A 24 -3.33 -17.19 -20.76
N LEU A 25 -3.57 -16.61 -19.59
CA LEU A 25 -3.85 -15.19 -19.40
C LEU A 25 -2.69 -14.57 -18.64
N SER A 26 -2.04 -13.58 -19.24
CA SER A 26 -1.08 -12.71 -18.58
C SER A 26 -1.72 -11.36 -18.31
N ILE A 27 -1.53 -10.83 -17.11
CA ILE A 27 -1.98 -9.49 -16.73
C ILE A 27 -0.78 -8.77 -16.13
N ALA A 28 -0.36 -7.68 -16.77
CA ALA A 28 0.56 -6.74 -16.17
C ALA A 28 -0.22 -5.56 -15.58
N ILE A 29 0.09 -5.23 -14.33
CA ILE A 29 -0.50 -4.11 -13.59
C ILE A 29 0.61 -3.11 -13.32
N THR A 30 0.42 -1.87 -13.75
CA THR A 30 1.38 -0.80 -13.53
C THR A 30 0.73 0.42 -12.87
N ALA A 31 1.47 1.06 -11.98
CA ALA A 31 1.08 2.35 -11.44
C ALA A 31 1.47 3.45 -12.45
N ILE A 32 0.50 4.25 -12.89
CA ILE A 32 0.76 5.41 -13.73
C ILE A 32 0.85 6.62 -12.82
N ALA A 33 2.04 7.22 -12.76
CA ALA A 33 2.28 8.42 -11.97
C ALA A 33 1.44 9.58 -12.53
N GLU A 34 0.66 10.20 -11.67
CA GLU A 34 -0.09 11.42 -11.91
C GLU A 34 0.31 12.39 -10.78
N GLU A 35 0.32 13.71 -11.03
CA GLU A 35 0.59 14.67 -9.96
C GLU A 35 -0.42 14.43 -8.83
N LEU A 36 0.08 13.89 -7.74
CA LEU A 36 -0.76 13.35 -6.68
C LEU A 36 -1.23 14.50 -5.81
N SER A 37 -2.36 15.12 -6.13
CA SER A 37 -3.14 15.79 -5.08
C SER A 37 -3.51 14.71 -4.07
N ARG A 38 -2.95 14.74 -2.86
CA ARG A 38 -3.20 13.78 -1.78
C ARG A 38 -4.70 13.81 -1.43
N SER A 39 -5.51 13.06 -2.17
CA SER A 39 -6.97 13.09 -2.11
C SER A 39 -7.55 11.95 -1.27
N VAL A 40 -6.69 11.00 -0.84
CA VAL A 40 -7.10 9.84 -0.05
C VAL A 40 -6.52 10.00 1.35
N SER A 41 -7.40 10.01 2.35
CA SER A 41 -7.04 10.03 3.76
C SER A 41 -6.29 8.75 4.13
N LEU A 42 -5.18 8.90 4.84
CA LEU A 42 -4.38 7.79 5.35
C LEU A 42 -4.87 7.37 6.74
N ASN A 43 -4.89 6.07 7.02
CA ASN A 43 -5.12 5.54 8.36
C ASN A 43 -3.80 4.94 8.88
N LEU A 44 -3.19 5.56 9.88
CA LEU A 44 -1.92 5.14 10.45
C LEU A 44 -2.11 4.59 11.87
N CYS A 45 -1.51 3.45 12.16
CA CYS A 45 -1.40 2.92 13.53
C CYS A 45 0.07 2.84 13.93
N LEU A 46 0.44 3.55 14.99
CA LEU A 46 1.78 3.48 15.59
C LEU A 46 1.73 2.52 16.78
N ILE A 47 2.53 1.47 16.73
CA ILE A 47 2.72 0.54 17.85
C ILE A 47 4.10 0.84 18.44
N LEU A 48 4.12 1.34 19.66
CA LEU A 48 5.33 1.80 20.35
C LEU A 48 5.70 0.81 21.44
N ASP A 49 6.90 0.24 21.39
CA ASP A 49 7.39 -0.64 22.45
C ASP A 49 7.72 0.18 23.73
N HIS A 50 7.12 -0.19 24.86
CA HIS A 50 7.38 0.40 26.18
C HIS A 50 8.12 -0.56 27.14
N SER A 51 8.71 -1.64 26.63
CA SER A 51 9.46 -2.61 27.42
C SER A 51 10.59 -1.97 28.24
N GLY A 52 11.06 -2.66 29.29
CA GLY A 52 12.07 -2.12 30.21
C GLY A 52 13.37 -1.65 29.55
N SER A 53 13.75 -2.23 28.39
CA SER A 53 14.92 -1.82 27.59
C SER A 53 14.73 -0.49 26.85
N MET A 54 13.49 -0.02 26.70
CA MET A 54 13.18 1.23 26.03
C MET A 54 13.35 2.47 26.92
N GLY A 55 13.65 2.28 28.21
CA GLY A 55 13.82 3.37 29.18
C GLY A 55 14.90 4.39 28.82
N GLY A 56 14.62 5.67 29.09
CA GLY A 56 15.54 6.79 28.84
C GLY A 56 15.58 7.20 27.38
N ARG A 57 16.78 7.20 26.79
CA ARG A 57 17.01 7.73 25.43
C ARG A 57 16.20 7.05 24.31
N PRO A 58 15.98 5.72 24.30
CA PRO A 58 15.23 5.08 23.23
C PRO A 58 13.77 5.56 23.16
N ILE A 59 13.03 5.56 24.27
CA ILE A 59 11.64 6.01 24.28
C ILE A 59 11.50 7.50 23.94
N ASP A 60 12.45 8.34 24.36
CA ASP A 60 12.46 9.76 23.99
C ASP A 60 12.66 9.95 22.48
N THR A 61 13.50 9.10 21.88
CA THR A 61 13.75 9.10 20.43
C THR A 61 12.51 8.64 19.67
N VAL A 62 11.84 7.58 20.14
CA VAL A 62 10.59 7.08 19.55
C VAL A 62 9.50 8.14 19.60
N LYS A 63 9.34 8.85 20.72
CA LYS A 63 8.37 9.95 20.85
C LYS A 63 8.65 11.07 19.86
N ARG A 64 9.91 11.47 19.69
CA ARG A 64 10.31 12.50 18.71
C ARG A 64 10.01 12.05 17.28
N ALA A 65 10.34 10.81 16.93
CA ALA A 65 10.04 10.26 15.61
C ALA A 65 8.53 10.17 15.36
N ALA A 66 7.76 9.71 16.35
CA ALA A 66 6.31 9.67 16.27
C ALA A 66 5.73 11.08 16.03
N GLN A 67 6.22 12.10 16.76
CA GLN A 67 5.80 13.48 16.56
C GLN A 67 6.08 13.97 15.14
N GLN A 68 7.27 13.70 14.59
CA GLN A 68 7.61 14.07 13.21
C GLN A 68 6.71 13.40 12.17
N ILE A 69 6.21 12.19 12.45
CA ILE A 69 5.24 11.52 11.59
C ILE A 69 3.89 12.24 11.66
N VAL A 70 3.42 12.60 12.87
CA VAL A 70 2.18 13.35 13.07
C VAL A 70 2.22 14.69 12.34
N ASP A 71 3.34 15.40 12.39
CA ASP A 71 3.51 16.70 11.75
C ASP A 71 3.42 16.65 10.21
N GLN A 72 3.56 15.45 9.61
CA GLN A 72 3.44 15.20 8.16
C GLN A 72 2.06 14.67 7.74
N LEU A 73 1.17 14.41 8.71
CA LEU A 73 -0.19 13.97 8.43
C LEU A 73 -1.06 15.15 8.01
N SER A 74 -2.00 14.89 7.11
CA SER A 74 -3.05 15.84 6.77
C SER A 74 -4.15 15.82 7.84
N PRO A 75 -4.96 16.89 7.98
CA PRO A 75 -6.09 16.90 8.91
C PRO A 75 -7.17 15.84 8.61
N LEU A 76 -7.18 15.27 7.40
CA LEU A 76 -8.10 14.19 7.01
C LEU A 76 -7.55 12.80 7.35
N ASP A 77 -6.27 12.70 7.68
CA ASP A 77 -5.64 11.44 8.07
C ASP A 77 -6.06 11.06 9.49
N ARG A 78 -6.12 9.76 9.76
CA ARG A 78 -6.45 9.22 11.07
C ARG A 78 -5.22 8.55 11.66
N LEU A 79 -4.97 8.85 12.92
CA LEU A 79 -3.86 8.27 13.69
C LEU A 79 -4.41 7.48 14.88
N SER A 80 -3.89 6.27 15.07
CA SER A 80 -4.03 5.47 16.28
C SER A 80 -2.65 5.24 16.87
N VAL A 81 -2.54 5.27 18.20
CA VAL A 81 -1.30 4.96 18.91
C VAL A 81 -1.59 3.88 19.96
N VAL A 82 -0.79 2.82 19.93
CA VAL A 82 -0.79 1.74 20.92
C VAL A 82 0.61 1.74 21.54
N ALA A 83 0.69 1.93 22.85
CA ALA A 83 1.94 1.90 23.60
C ALA A 83 1.83 0.85 24.69
#